data_AF-A0AB34JS96-F1
#
_entry.id   AF-A0AB34JS96-F1
#
_cell.length_a   1.000
_cell.length_b   1.000
_cell.length_c   1.000
_cell.angle_alpha   90.00
_cell.angle_beta   90.00
_cell.angle_gamma   90.00
#
_symmetry.space_group_name_H-M   'P 1'
#
loop_
_entity.id
_entity.type
_entity.pdbx_description
1 polymer ?
#
loop_
_entity_poly.entity_id
_entity_poly.type
_entity_poly.pdbx_seq_one_letter_code
_entity_poly.pdbx_strand_id
1 'polypeptide(L)'
;MAMYDEEMQGGWRSDLEMVTKTGGAFSFFKDIVKKQGTQQVTADCTFCWKSVTSTGASRLAEHLADKCVACPKEVKVKFQELKNKVEHKRKLATAQIVSAKEEMERDQRLNVEKKQMLMQLSLPAATKVAAKEAADKAIARFFYANGLPFFAASHEADSYYREMISAVQKAGAGYLPPGAKAIGGKLIDDWSIAAAMFWERHCGSGILMVARL
;
A
#
# COMPACT_ATOMS: atom_id res chain seq x y z
N MET A 1 -49.99 -39.73 51.59
CA MET A 1 -49.26 -40.45 50.53
C MET A 1 -49.26 -39.56 49.29
N ALA A 2 -48.25 -38.75 49.01
CA ALA A 2 -47.02 -38.42 49.77
C ALA A 2 -46.98 -36.88 50.02
N MET A 3 -46.18 -36.25 50.89
CA MET A 3 -44.80 -36.53 51.37
C MET A 3 -43.72 -36.49 50.28
N TYR A 4 -43.59 -35.35 49.59
CA TYR A 4 -42.35 -34.96 48.90
C TYR A 4 -42.11 -33.45 48.99
N ASP A 5 -40.86 -33.09 49.34
CA ASP A 5 -40.12 -31.90 48.90
C ASP A 5 -40.54 -30.47 49.33
N GLU A 6 -40.65 -30.21 50.65
CA GLU A 6 -40.38 -28.84 51.16
C GLU A 6 -38.88 -28.49 51.17
N GLU A 7 -37.98 -29.48 51.19
CA GLU A 7 -36.52 -29.27 51.23
C GLU A 7 -35.95 -28.62 49.94
N MET A 8 -36.64 -28.76 48.81
CA MET A 8 -36.20 -28.26 47.49
C MET A 8 -36.11 -26.73 47.37
N GLN A 9 -36.48 -25.93 48.38
CA GLN A 9 -36.44 -24.46 48.30
C GLN A 9 -35.14 -23.82 48.82
N GLY A 10 -34.28 -24.56 49.55
CA GLY A 10 -33.08 -24.01 50.19
C GLY A 10 -31.86 -23.82 49.28
N GLY A 11 -31.49 -24.86 48.52
CA GLY A 11 -30.14 -25.00 47.93
C GLY A 11 -29.70 -23.88 46.99
N TRP A 12 -30.60 -23.40 46.13
CA TRP A 12 -30.28 -22.44 45.05
C TRP A 12 -29.69 -21.11 45.53
N ARG A 13 -29.87 -20.75 46.81
CA ARG A 13 -29.28 -19.53 47.38
C ARG A 13 -27.76 -19.59 47.42
N SER A 14 -27.18 -20.76 47.74
CA SER A 14 -25.73 -20.95 47.76
C SER A 14 -25.13 -20.92 46.34
N ASP A 15 -25.82 -21.51 45.36
CA ASP A 15 -25.42 -21.42 43.95
C ASP A 15 -25.44 -19.97 43.43
N LEU A 16 -26.45 -19.19 43.83
CA LEU A 16 -26.65 -17.81 43.35
C LEU A 16 -25.49 -16.86 43.70
N GLU A 17 -24.84 -17.06 44.86
CA GLU A 17 -23.68 -16.26 45.26
C GLU A 17 -22.44 -16.56 44.40
N MET A 18 -22.35 -17.75 43.78
CA MET A 18 -21.23 -18.13 42.93
C MET A 18 -21.38 -17.71 41.45
N VAL A 19 -22.50 -17.09 41.06
CA VAL A 19 -22.81 -16.67 39.68
C VAL A 19 -21.98 -15.45 39.24
N THR A 20 -20.68 -15.68 39.03
CA THR A 20 -19.69 -14.67 38.57
C THR A 20 -19.47 -14.67 37.05
N LYS A 21 -19.89 -15.74 36.37
CA LYS A 21 -19.67 -16.00 34.93
C LYS A 21 -20.89 -16.68 34.33
N THR A 22 -21.09 -16.57 33.02
CA THR A 22 -22.19 -17.25 32.30
C THR A 22 -22.19 -18.77 32.48
N GLY A 23 -21.02 -19.39 32.72
CA GLY A 23 -20.90 -20.81 33.06
C GLY A 23 -21.68 -21.25 34.32
N GLY A 24 -21.93 -20.33 35.26
CA GLY A 24 -22.78 -20.59 36.43
C GLY A 24 -24.25 -20.83 36.09
N ALA A 25 -24.68 -20.64 34.84
CA ALA A 25 -26.02 -21.01 34.40
C ALA A 25 -26.30 -22.52 34.53
N PHE A 26 -25.27 -23.38 34.44
CA PHE A 26 -25.48 -24.84 34.47
C PHE A 26 -26.06 -25.36 35.80
N SER A 27 -25.84 -24.69 36.95
CA SER A 27 -26.43 -25.10 38.24
C SER A 27 -27.97 -25.04 38.27
N PHE A 28 -28.59 -24.29 37.35
CA PHE A 28 -30.05 -24.11 37.28
C PHE A 28 -30.71 -24.95 36.17
N PHE A 29 -30.01 -25.99 35.68
CA PHE A 29 -30.54 -26.94 34.71
C PHE A 29 -30.23 -28.39 35.14
N LYS A 30 -31.17 -29.29 34.88
CA LYS A 30 -31.02 -30.75 35.04
C LYS A 30 -30.87 -31.42 33.68
N ASP A 31 -30.65 -32.74 33.69
CA ASP A 31 -30.71 -33.61 32.51
C ASP A 31 -29.83 -33.14 31.34
N ILE A 32 -28.57 -32.82 31.67
CA ILE A 32 -27.58 -32.20 30.78
C ILE A 32 -27.01 -33.23 29.79
N VAL A 33 -27.75 -33.49 28.71
CA VAL A 33 -27.34 -34.40 27.63
C VAL A 33 -26.41 -33.69 26.64
N LYS A 34 -25.20 -34.22 26.47
CA LYS A 34 -24.25 -33.81 25.41
C LYS A 34 -24.43 -34.70 24.18
N LYS A 35 -24.67 -34.10 23.01
CA LYS A 35 -24.82 -34.85 21.76
C LYS A 35 -23.45 -35.34 21.28
N GLN A 36 -23.29 -36.66 21.12
CA GLN A 36 -22.05 -37.23 20.60
C GLN A 36 -21.67 -36.63 19.24
N GLY A 37 -20.39 -36.33 19.06
CA GLY A 37 -19.85 -35.70 17.85
C GLY A 37 -19.99 -34.17 17.76
N THR A 38 -20.66 -33.49 18.69
CA THR A 38 -20.78 -32.01 18.65
C THR A 38 -20.62 -31.35 20.03
N GLN A 39 -20.33 -30.04 20.04
CA GLN A 39 -20.34 -29.19 21.24
C GLN A 39 -21.77 -28.88 21.77
N GLN A 40 -22.80 -29.58 21.27
CA GLN A 40 -24.19 -29.27 21.53
C GLN A 40 -24.69 -29.97 22.80
N VAL A 41 -25.24 -29.16 23.70
CA VAL A 41 -25.81 -29.56 24.99
C VAL A 41 -27.31 -29.26 24.97
N THR A 42 -28.11 -30.23 25.38
CA THR A 42 -29.52 -30.05 25.75
C THR A 42 -29.61 -30.18 27.27
N ALA A 43 -30.34 -29.29 27.92
CA ALA A 43 -30.56 -29.33 29.37
C ALA A 43 -31.90 -28.68 29.73
N ASP A 44 -32.50 -29.13 30.82
CA ASP A 44 -33.88 -28.79 31.18
C ASP A 44 -33.91 -27.84 32.38
N CYS A 45 -34.59 -26.69 32.24
CA CYS A 45 -34.57 -25.61 33.22
C CYS A 45 -35.29 -26.02 34.52
N THR A 46 -34.63 -25.96 35.68
CA THR A 46 -35.21 -26.42 36.96
C THR A 46 -36.44 -25.64 37.40
N PHE A 47 -36.62 -24.41 36.91
CA PHE A 47 -37.74 -23.54 37.27
C PHE A 47 -38.96 -23.68 36.37
N CYS A 48 -38.81 -24.07 35.10
CA CYS A 48 -39.93 -24.12 34.15
C CYS A 48 -40.00 -25.37 33.27
N TRP A 49 -39.09 -26.34 33.47
CA TRP A 49 -39.04 -27.64 32.79
C TRP A 49 -39.01 -27.57 31.26
N LYS A 50 -38.64 -26.41 30.70
CA LYS A 50 -38.40 -26.24 29.27
C LYS A 50 -36.98 -26.69 28.94
N SER A 51 -36.87 -27.54 27.93
CA SER A 51 -35.58 -27.95 27.37
C SER A 51 -34.95 -26.82 26.57
N VAL A 52 -33.65 -26.59 26.79
CA VAL A 52 -32.88 -25.54 26.12
C VAL A 52 -31.65 -26.16 25.46
N THR A 53 -31.54 -25.97 24.15
CA THR A 53 -30.48 -26.55 23.33
C THR A 53 -29.45 -25.50 22.90
N SER A 54 -28.18 -25.71 23.25
CA SER A 54 -27.11 -24.72 23.10
C SER A 54 -25.73 -25.33 22.91
N THR A 55 -24.85 -24.64 22.20
CA THR A 55 -23.41 -24.97 22.12
C THR A 55 -22.58 -24.37 23.27
N GLY A 56 -23.23 -23.92 24.35
CA GLY A 56 -22.58 -23.37 25.54
C GLY A 56 -23.53 -22.61 26.47
N ALA A 57 -23.02 -22.18 27.62
CA ALA A 57 -23.84 -21.60 28.70
C ALA A 57 -24.56 -20.28 28.34
N SER A 58 -24.18 -19.60 27.24
CA SER A 58 -24.74 -18.30 26.84
C SER A 58 -26.26 -18.30 26.65
N ARG A 59 -26.83 -19.32 25.98
CA ARG A 59 -28.30 -19.42 25.79
C ARG A 59 -29.02 -19.91 27.05
N LEU A 60 -28.32 -20.62 27.94
CA LEU A 60 -28.85 -21.04 29.25
C LEU A 60 -28.99 -19.79 30.15
N ALA A 61 -27.96 -18.95 30.21
CA ALA A 61 -28.00 -17.66 30.89
C ALA A 61 -29.07 -16.72 30.29
N GLU A 62 -29.19 -16.64 28.96
CA GLU A 62 -30.24 -15.87 28.27
C GLU A 62 -31.65 -16.39 28.61
N HIS A 63 -31.82 -17.71 28.75
CA HIS A 63 -33.09 -18.30 29.17
C HIS A 63 -33.43 -17.91 30.62
N LEU A 64 -32.49 -18.04 31.55
CA LEU A 64 -32.68 -17.67 32.96
C LEU A 64 -32.94 -16.17 33.16
N ALA A 65 -32.27 -15.32 32.36
CA ALA A 65 -32.44 -13.87 32.38
C ALA A 65 -33.81 -13.42 31.86
N ASP A 66 -34.19 -13.84 30.65
CA ASP A 66 -35.23 -13.14 29.89
C ASP A 66 -36.41 -14.04 29.45
N LYS A 67 -36.23 -15.37 29.35
CA LYS A 67 -37.21 -16.28 28.72
C LYS A 67 -37.92 -17.22 29.72
N CYS A 68 -37.37 -17.39 30.92
CA CYS A 68 -37.94 -18.25 31.95
C CYS A 68 -38.94 -17.50 32.83
N VAL A 69 -40.24 -17.66 32.55
CA VAL A 69 -41.32 -17.02 33.32
C VAL A 69 -41.20 -17.34 34.82
N ALA A 70 -41.05 -18.63 35.17
CA ALA A 70 -40.99 -19.11 36.55
C ALA A 70 -39.62 -18.98 37.26
N CYS A 71 -38.59 -18.45 36.59
CA CYS A 71 -37.28 -18.22 37.24
C CYS A 71 -37.41 -17.12 38.33
N PRO A 72 -36.83 -17.30 39.55
CA PRO A 72 -36.83 -16.30 40.61
C PRO A 72 -36.23 -14.94 40.17
N LYS A 73 -36.67 -13.85 40.80
CA LYS A 73 -36.25 -12.49 40.43
C LYS A 73 -34.75 -12.27 40.71
N GLU A 74 -34.26 -12.87 41.77
CA GLU A 74 -32.91 -12.81 42.29
C GLU A 74 -31.93 -13.45 41.28
N VAL A 75 -32.31 -14.60 40.72
CA VAL A 75 -31.57 -15.31 39.66
C VAL A 75 -31.61 -14.50 38.35
N LYS A 76 -32.79 -14.01 37.94
CA LYS A 76 -32.96 -13.15 36.75
C LYS A 76 -32.03 -11.94 36.77
N VAL A 77 -32.03 -11.17 37.86
CA VAL A 77 -31.21 -9.94 37.98
C VAL A 77 -29.72 -10.25 37.83
N LYS A 78 -29.20 -11.32 38.44
CA LYS A 78 -27.78 -11.70 38.29
C LYS A 78 -27.40 -12.05 36.84
N PHE A 79 -28.23 -12.81 36.13
CA PHE A 79 -27.93 -13.13 34.72
C PHE A 79 -28.16 -11.93 33.77
N GLN A 80 -29.11 -11.04 34.07
CA GLN A 80 -29.28 -9.77 33.35
C GLN A 80 -28.11 -8.81 33.57
N GLU A 81 -27.60 -8.66 34.80
CA GLU A 81 -26.36 -7.94 35.09
C GLU A 81 -25.17 -8.48 34.27
N LEU A 82 -24.99 -9.81 34.24
CA LEU A 82 -23.92 -10.44 33.47
C LEU A 82 -24.06 -10.19 31.96
N LYS A 83 -25.29 -10.31 31.42
CA LYS A 83 -25.59 -9.99 30.02
C LYS A 83 -25.23 -8.54 29.68
N ASN A 84 -25.67 -7.59 30.51
CA ASN A 84 -25.41 -6.16 30.31
C ASN A 84 -23.91 -5.83 30.39
N LYS A 85 -23.18 -6.41 31.36
CA LYS A 85 -21.71 -6.26 31.49
C LYS A 85 -20.97 -6.79 30.26
N VAL A 86 -21.37 -7.94 29.73
CA VAL A 86 -20.79 -8.53 28.50
C VAL A 86 -21.11 -7.69 27.26
N GLU A 87 -22.35 -7.22 27.12
CA GLU A 87 -22.77 -6.41 25.98
C GLU A 87 -22.09 -5.02 25.98
N HIS A 88 -22.01 -4.36 27.12
CA HIS A 88 -21.31 -3.08 27.27
C HIS A 88 -19.81 -3.21 26.92
N LYS A 89 -19.13 -4.25 27.42
CA LYS A 89 -17.72 -4.52 27.06
C LYS A 89 -17.53 -4.79 25.56
N ARG A 90 -18.49 -5.46 24.91
CA ARG A 90 -18.48 -5.66 23.44
C ARG A 90 -18.65 -4.34 22.69
N LYS A 91 -19.62 -3.50 23.08
CA LYS A 91 -19.85 -2.18 22.46
C LYS A 91 -18.61 -1.28 22.54
N LEU A 92 -17.96 -1.23 23.71
CA LEU A 92 -16.69 -0.50 23.90
C LEU A 92 -15.58 -1.02 22.98
N ALA A 93 -15.37 -2.34 22.92
CA ALA A 93 -14.33 -2.93 22.07
C ALA A 93 -14.58 -2.65 20.57
N THR A 94 -15.83 -2.75 20.11
CA THR A 94 -16.18 -2.40 18.72
C THR A 94 -15.94 -0.92 18.43
N ALA A 95 -16.34 -0.02 19.33
CA ALA A 95 -16.13 1.42 19.15
C ALA A 95 -14.63 1.79 19.06
N GLN A 96 -13.79 1.19 19.91
CA GLN A 96 -12.34 1.35 19.85
C GLN A 96 -11.74 0.88 18.51
N ILE A 97 -12.20 -0.26 17.99
CA ILE A 97 -11.75 -0.80 16.68
C ILE A 97 -12.20 0.10 15.52
N VAL A 98 -13.37 0.72 15.60
CA VAL A 98 -13.85 1.68 14.58
C VAL A 98 -13.03 2.96 14.61
N SER A 99 -12.85 3.59 15.78
CA SER A 99 -12.05 4.82 15.94
C SER A 99 -10.63 4.67 15.39
N ALA A 100 -9.96 3.56 15.72
CA ALA A 100 -8.60 3.29 15.26
C ALA A 100 -8.50 3.07 13.73
N LYS A 101 -9.55 2.55 13.08
CA LYS A 101 -9.60 2.44 11.62
C LYS A 101 -9.79 3.80 10.95
N GLU A 102 -10.70 4.61 11.47
CA GLU A 102 -10.94 5.96 10.95
C GLU A 102 -9.70 6.87 11.09
N GLU A 103 -8.91 6.68 12.15
CA GLU A 103 -7.61 7.34 12.33
C GLU A 103 -6.58 6.89 11.28
N MET A 104 -6.41 5.58 11.09
CA MET A 104 -5.51 5.05 10.04
C MET A 104 -5.93 5.49 8.62
N GLU A 105 -7.22 5.55 8.31
CA GLU A 105 -7.71 6.03 7.01
C GLU A 105 -7.46 7.54 6.82
N ARG A 106 -7.59 8.36 7.88
CA ARG A 106 -7.23 9.78 7.84
C ARG A 106 -5.73 9.98 7.60
N ASP A 107 -4.88 9.25 8.31
CA ASP A 107 -3.42 9.33 8.14
C ASP A 107 -2.97 8.82 6.76
N GLN A 108 -3.62 7.78 6.22
CA GLN A 108 -3.36 7.31 4.85
C GLN A 108 -3.69 8.37 3.80
N ARG A 109 -4.84 9.05 3.91
CA ARG A 109 -5.21 10.16 3.00
C ARG A 109 -4.21 11.30 3.06
N LEU A 110 -3.88 11.79 4.27
CA LEU A 110 -2.89 12.85 4.47
C LEU A 110 -1.49 12.47 3.95
N ASN A 111 -1.10 11.19 4.02
CA ASN A 111 0.16 10.68 3.50
C ASN A 111 0.16 10.60 1.95
N VAL A 112 -0.97 10.21 1.34
CA VAL A 112 -1.14 10.25 -0.12
C VAL A 112 -1.11 11.69 -0.64
N GLU A 113 -1.82 12.62 -0.01
CA GLU A 113 -1.84 14.04 -0.36
C GLU A 113 -0.45 14.67 -0.26
N LYS A 114 0.28 14.43 0.85
CA LYS A 114 1.67 14.89 1.02
C LYS A 114 2.59 14.31 -0.06
N LYS A 115 2.44 13.03 -0.42
CA LYS A 115 3.21 12.41 -1.51
C LYS A 115 2.89 13.03 -2.87
N GLN A 116 1.62 13.30 -3.17
CA GLN A 116 1.21 13.96 -4.42
C GLN A 116 1.77 15.38 -4.51
N MET A 117 1.69 16.18 -3.43
CA MET A 117 2.27 17.52 -3.36
C MET A 117 3.79 17.51 -3.59
N LEU A 118 4.51 16.57 -2.95
CA LEU A 118 5.95 16.39 -3.17
C LEU A 118 6.27 15.90 -4.60
N MET A 119 5.41 15.09 -5.20
CA MET A 119 5.59 14.61 -6.58
C MET A 119 5.36 15.72 -7.62
N GLN A 120 4.50 16.70 -7.34
CA GLN A 120 4.33 17.87 -8.20
C GLN A 120 5.58 18.79 -8.18
N LEU A 121 6.38 18.72 -7.11
CA LEU A 121 7.68 19.40 -7.01
C LEU A 121 8.84 18.57 -7.60
N SER A 122 8.64 17.29 -7.95
CA SER A 122 9.74 16.35 -8.20
C SER A 122 10.26 16.32 -9.64
N LEU A 123 11.14 17.27 -9.97
CA LEU A 123 12.34 17.10 -10.81
C LEU A 123 12.31 17.12 -12.38
N PRO A 124 11.20 17.08 -13.16
CA PRO A 124 11.31 16.97 -14.63
C PRO A 124 11.85 18.22 -15.35
N ALA A 125 11.95 19.34 -14.64
CA ALA A 125 12.61 20.57 -15.09
C ALA A 125 14.06 20.66 -14.59
N ALA A 126 14.29 20.47 -13.28
CA ALA A 126 15.61 20.57 -12.66
C ALA A 126 16.63 19.59 -13.27
N THR A 127 16.22 18.36 -13.55
CA THR A 127 17.09 17.35 -14.21
C THR A 127 17.46 17.75 -15.64
N LYS A 128 16.55 18.38 -16.39
CA LYS A 128 16.83 18.89 -17.75
C LYS A 128 17.77 20.10 -17.73
N VAL A 129 17.62 21.00 -16.76
CA VAL A 129 18.54 22.14 -16.57
C VAL A 129 19.95 21.62 -16.22
N ALA A 130 20.06 20.71 -15.25
CA ALA A 130 21.34 20.11 -14.86
C ALA A 130 22.00 19.32 -16.01
N ALA A 131 21.22 18.58 -16.80
CA ALA A 131 21.72 17.86 -17.98
C ALA A 131 22.22 18.82 -19.07
N LYS A 132 21.51 19.93 -19.31
CA LYS A 132 21.96 20.98 -20.25
C LYS A 132 23.27 21.60 -19.77
N GLU A 133 23.35 22.03 -18.51
CA GLU A 133 24.57 22.58 -17.94
C GLU A 133 25.76 21.61 -18.02
N ALA A 134 25.52 20.31 -17.82
CA ALA A 134 26.56 19.30 -17.95
C ALA A 134 27.08 19.18 -19.39
N ALA A 135 26.18 19.22 -20.39
CA ALA A 135 26.55 19.23 -21.80
C ALA A 135 27.30 20.51 -22.20
N ASP A 136 26.77 21.69 -21.83
CA ASP A 136 27.39 23.00 -22.10
C ASP A 136 28.81 23.07 -21.50
N LYS A 137 29.00 22.56 -20.27
CA LYS A 137 30.33 22.48 -19.61
C LYS A 137 31.26 21.46 -20.26
N ALA A 138 30.75 20.35 -20.79
CA ALA A 138 31.56 19.35 -21.50
C ALA A 138 32.06 19.90 -22.86
N ILE A 139 31.19 20.60 -23.60
CA ILE A 139 31.52 21.31 -24.84
C ILE A 139 32.61 22.36 -24.58
N ALA A 140 32.42 23.24 -23.58
CA ALA A 140 33.39 24.28 -23.25
C ALA A 140 34.78 23.70 -22.89
N ARG A 141 34.81 22.58 -22.15
CA ARG A 141 36.05 21.84 -21.84
C ARG A 141 36.72 21.26 -23.09
N PHE A 142 35.95 20.70 -24.02
CA PHE A 142 36.48 20.16 -25.28
C PHE A 142 37.12 21.26 -26.14
N PHE A 143 36.46 22.41 -26.30
CA PHE A 143 37.01 23.55 -27.04
C PHE A 143 38.30 24.07 -26.39
N TYR A 144 38.30 24.29 -25.08
CA TYR A 144 39.47 24.77 -24.34
C TYR A 144 40.66 23.78 -24.41
N ALA A 145 40.42 22.48 -24.19
CA ALA A 145 41.48 21.47 -24.18
C ALA A 145 42.11 21.21 -25.55
N ASN A 146 41.38 21.44 -26.64
CA ASN A 146 41.87 21.25 -28.02
C ASN A 146 42.28 22.58 -28.69
N GLY A 147 42.26 23.72 -27.97
CA GLY A 147 42.62 25.03 -28.50
C GLY A 147 41.70 25.54 -29.62
N LEU A 148 40.44 25.08 -29.68
CA LEU A 148 39.51 25.42 -30.75
C LEU A 148 38.98 26.86 -30.58
N PRO A 149 38.96 27.68 -31.65
CA PRO A 149 38.47 29.05 -31.56
C PRO A 149 36.96 29.07 -31.36
N PHE A 150 36.47 30.00 -30.52
CA PHE A 150 35.06 30.03 -30.13
C PHE A 150 34.08 30.27 -31.30
N PHE A 151 34.52 30.91 -32.40
CA PHE A 151 33.69 31.06 -33.60
C PHE A 151 33.33 29.74 -34.28
N ALA A 152 34.11 28.66 -34.06
CA ALA A 152 33.78 27.33 -34.57
C ALA A 152 32.56 26.71 -33.87
N ALA A 153 32.11 27.26 -32.73
CA ALA A 153 30.89 26.86 -32.03
C ALA A 153 29.63 27.62 -32.54
N SER A 154 29.58 27.99 -33.82
CA SER A 154 28.47 28.77 -34.38
C SER A 154 27.10 28.06 -34.21
N HIS A 155 26.03 28.87 -34.18
CA HIS A 155 24.64 28.42 -34.10
C HIS A 155 23.88 28.58 -35.43
N GLU A 156 24.57 29.05 -36.48
CA GLU A 156 24.04 29.26 -37.83
C GLU A 156 23.55 27.93 -38.45
N ALA A 157 22.61 28.01 -39.39
CA ALA A 157 21.86 26.86 -39.89
C ALA A 157 22.70 25.89 -40.74
N ASP A 158 23.73 26.42 -41.36
CA ASP A 158 24.75 25.82 -42.22
C ASP A 158 26.07 25.52 -41.48
N SER A 159 26.15 25.81 -40.18
CA SER A 159 27.35 25.55 -39.39
C SER A 159 27.56 24.06 -39.12
N TYR A 160 28.72 23.53 -39.51
CA TYR A 160 29.12 22.13 -39.28
C TYR A 160 29.01 21.71 -37.80
N TYR A 161 29.21 22.64 -36.87
CA TYR A 161 29.05 22.39 -35.44
C TYR A 161 27.58 22.10 -35.06
N ARG A 162 26.62 22.86 -35.59
CA ARG A 162 25.20 22.60 -35.38
C ARG A 162 24.74 21.32 -36.08
N GLU A 163 25.27 21.03 -37.27
CA GLU A 163 25.02 19.77 -37.98
C GLU A 163 25.51 18.56 -37.16
N MET A 164 26.76 18.60 -36.68
CA MET A 164 27.35 17.57 -35.81
C MET A 164 26.48 17.30 -34.58
N ILE A 165 26.09 18.35 -33.84
CA ILE A 165 25.23 18.21 -32.66
C ILE A 165 23.86 17.63 -33.04
N SER A 166 23.28 18.01 -34.18
CA SER A 166 22.02 17.42 -34.67
C SER A 166 22.17 15.94 -35.04
N ALA A 167 23.29 15.54 -35.67
CA ALA A 167 23.58 14.15 -36.01
C ALA A 167 23.74 13.28 -34.75
N VAL A 168 24.48 13.76 -33.75
CA VAL A 168 24.65 13.08 -32.45
C VAL A 168 23.31 12.95 -31.71
N GLN A 169 22.45 13.97 -31.75
CA GLN A 169 21.11 13.89 -31.17
C GLN A 169 20.21 12.86 -31.88
N LYS A 170 20.31 12.75 -33.21
CA LYS A 170 19.57 11.76 -34.01
C LYS A 170 20.07 10.32 -33.80
N ALA A 171 21.34 10.13 -33.48
CA ALA A 171 21.94 8.81 -33.24
C ALA A 171 21.47 8.15 -31.93
N GLY A 172 20.97 8.94 -30.97
CA GLY A 172 20.30 8.45 -29.77
C GLY A 172 21.22 7.89 -28.67
N ALA A 173 20.59 7.31 -27.64
CA ALA A 173 21.30 6.78 -26.47
C ALA A 173 22.03 5.47 -26.83
N GLY A 174 23.36 5.46 -26.68
CA GLY A 174 24.23 4.33 -27.03
C GLY A 174 25.20 4.62 -28.18
N TYR A 175 25.08 5.76 -28.86
CA TYR A 175 26.06 6.21 -29.84
C TYR A 175 27.45 6.44 -29.20
N LEU A 176 28.48 5.92 -29.85
CA LEU A 176 29.89 6.15 -29.49
C LEU A 176 30.57 6.97 -30.62
N PRO A 177 31.18 8.13 -30.31
CA PRO A 177 31.91 8.91 -31.31
C PRO A 177 33.06 8.13 -31.96
N PRO A 178 33.34 8.34 -33.26
CA PRO A 178 34.45 7.67 -33.94
C PRO A 178 35.80 8.11 -33.36
N GLY A 179 36.70 7.14 -33.16
CA GLY A 179 38.07 7.42 -32.72
C GLY A 179 38.95 8.01 -33.84
N ALA A 180 40.09 8.60 -33.47
CA ALA A 180 40.98 9.33 -34.40
C ALA A 180 41.35 8.55 -35.67
N LYS A 181 41.56 7.23 -35.60
CA LYS A 181 41.87 6.38 -36.77
C LYS A 181 40.69 6.20 -37.75
N ALA A 182 39.44 6.33 -37.28
CA ALA A 182 38.26 6.29 -38.14
C ALA A 182 37.98 7.66 -38.77
N ILE A 183 38.24 8.74 -38.04
CA ILE A 183 38.16 10.12 -38.53
C ILE A 183 39.25 10.38 -39.58
N GLY A 184 40.52 10.21 -39.23
CA GLY A 184 41.71 10.42 -40.08
C GLY A 184 41.95 9.30 -41.11
N GLY A 185 40.89 8.87 -41.75
CA GLY A 185 40.87 7.91 -42.85
C GLY A 185 39.54 8.11 -43.57
N LYS A 186 38.83 7.02 -43.88
CA LYS A 186 37.62 7.01 -44.73
C LYS A 186 36.63 8.17 -44.50
N LEU A 187 36.36 8.55 -43.24
CA LEU A 187 35.40 9.62 -42.96
C LEU A 187 35.86 11.00 -43.47
N ILE A 188 37.16 11.29 -43.47
CA ILE A 188 37.75 12.48 -44.09
C ILE A 188 37.99 12.26 -45.58
N ASP A 189 38.39 11.05 -46.02
CA ASP A 189 38.58 10.73 -47.44
C ASP A 189 37.27 10.95 -48.22
N ASP A 190 36.17 10.32 -47.77
CA ASP A 190 34.83 10.42 -48.35
C ASP A 190 34.32 11.88 -48.34
N TRP A 191 34.58 12.63 -47.26
CA TRP A 191 34.22 14.05 -47.17
C TRP A 191 35.05 14.94 -48.10
N SER A 192 36.35 14.67 -48.27
CA SER A 192 37.22 15.45 -49.16
C SER A 192 36.76 15.37 -50.62
N ILE A 193 36.30 14.20 -51.06
CA ILE A 193 35.71 13.96 -52.38
C ILE A 193 34.37 14.71 -52.50
N ALA A 194 33.50 14.61 -51.49
CA ALA A 194 32.21 15.30 -51.48
C ALA A 194 32.36 16.84 -51.48
N ALA A 195 33.33 17.37 -50.73
CA ALA A 195 33.65 18.79 -50.66
C ALA A 195 34.22 19.32 -51.99
N ALA A 196 35.10 18.55 -52.64
CA ALA A 196 35.58 18.89 -53.98
C ALA A 196 34.43 18.95 -55.00
N MET A 197 33.54 17.94 -55.02
CA MET A 197 32.36 17.92 -55.89
C MET A 197 31.37 19.06 -55.60
N PHE A 198 31.21 19.45 -54.34
CA PHE A 198 30.39 20.61 -53.96
C PHE A 198 31.01 21.93 -54.45
N TRP A 199 32.33 22.08 -54.29
CA TRP A 199 33.06 23.27 -54.73
C TRP A 199 33.07 23.43 -56.25
N GLU A 200 33.33 22.36 -57.02
CA GLU A 200 33.22 22.38 -58.49
C GLU A 200 31.82 22.81 -58.96
N ARG A 201 30.77 22.35 -58.26
CA ARG A 201 29.37 22.62 -58.61
C ARG A 201 28.89 24.04 -58.28
N HIS A 202 29.54 24.73 -57.34
CA HIS A 202 29.10 26.04 -56.84
C HIS A 202 30.07 27.21 -57.11
N CYS A 203 31.38 26.95 -57.24
CA CYS A 203 32.38 28.00 -57.50
C CYS A 203 32.88 28.06 -58.95
N GLY A 204 32.60 27.04 -59.78
CA GLY A 204 32.94 27.00 -61.20
C GLY A 204 34.39 26.58 -61.50
N SER A 205 34.60 26.02 -62.70
CA SER A 205 35.86 25.38 -63.08
C SER A 205 37.03 26.36 -63.18
N GLY A 206 37.93 26.37 -62.20
CA GLY A 206 39.14 27.20 -62.20
C GLY A 206 40.27 26.58 -61.36
N ILE A 207 41.30 26.09 -62.05
CA ILE A 207 42.57 25.54 -61.51
C ILE A 207 42.42 24.24 -60.72
N LEU A 208 42.80 23.15 -61.39
CA LEU A 208 43.14 21.87 -60.77
C LEU A 208 44.47 22.04 -59.99
N MET A 209 44.49 21.78 -58.69
CA MET A 209 45.74 21.58 -57.94
C MET A 209 45.70 20.27 -57.17
N VAL A 210 46.66 19.38 -57.46
CA VAL A 210 46.75 18.04 -56.90
C VAL A 210 47.35 18.10 -55.49
N ALA A 211 46.50 18.13 -54.47
CA ALA A 211 46.90 17.98 -53.07
C ALA A 211 46.87 16.50 -52.66
N ARG A 212 47.82 15.71 -53.18
CA ARG A 212 48.07 14.33 -52.74
C ARG A 212 49.21 14.33 -51.73
N LEU A 213 48.86 14.14 -50.45
CA LEU A 213 49.80 13.80 -49.37
C LEU A 213 50.19 12.31 -49.44
#